data_AF-A0A841MNF5-F1
#
_entry.id   AF-A0A841MNF5-F1
#
_cell.length_a   1.000
_cell.length_b   1.000
_cell.length_c   1.000
_cell.angle_alpha   90.00
_cell.angle_beta   90.00
_cell.angle_gamma   90.00
#
_symmetry.space_group_name_H-M   'P 1'
#
loop_
_entity.id
_entity.type
_entity.pdbx_description
1 polymer ?
#
loop_
_entity_poly.entity_id
_entity_poly.type
_entity_poly.pdbx_seq_one_letter_code
_entity_poly.pdbx_strand_id
1 'polypeptide(L)'
;MNSFNAIDPAKNLATTFIVIFQVLAALLICLSIYLIYLSYLNLMTDWKVSVEFSFFHFTPEENEKFLKMLILSLPGVGALITFFVLGYLKKVIQKE
;
A
#
# COMPACT_ATOMS: atom_id res chain seq x y z
N MET A 1 8.21 18.62 -43.37
CA MET A 1 7.32 17.49 -43.01
C MET A 1 7.18 17.53 -41.49
N ASN A 2 6.35 18.43 -40.98
CA ASN A 2 6.19 18.66 -39.54
C ASN A 2 4.96 17.89 -39.10
N SER A 3 5.15 16.64 -38.65
CA SER A 3 4.12 15.99 -37.84
C SER A 3 4.00 16.82 -36.57
N PHE A 4 2.91 17.57 -36.47
CA PHE A 4 2.48 18.13 -35.20
C PHE A 4 2.55 17.00 -34.17
N ASN A 5 3.39 17.18 -33.15
CA ASN A 5 3.27 16.47 -31.89
C ASN A 5 1.88 16.81 -31.34
N ALA A 6 0.87 16.09 -31.81
CA ALA A 6 -0.46 16.14 -31.25
C ALA A 6 -0.30 15.58 -29.84
N ILE A 7 -0.26 16.50 -28.87
CA ILE A 7 -0.32 16.18 -27.45
C ILE A 7 -1.60 15.37 -27.28
N ASP A 8 -1.48 14.06 -27.11
CA ASP A 8 -2.63 13.18 -26.92
C ASP A 8 -3.21 13.47 -25.53
N PRO A 9 -4.39 14.13 -25.43
CA PRO A 9 -4.97 14.50 -24.15
C PRO A 9 -5.30 13.25 -23.31
N ALA A 10 -5.53 12.09 -23.94
CA ALA A 10 -5.77 10.84 -23.24
C ALA A 10 -4.51 10.35 -22.51
N LYS A 11 -3.32 10.47 -23.12
CA LYS A 11 -2.04 10.10 -22.47
C LYS A 11 -1.73 10.98 -21.26
N ASN A 12 -2.00 12.29 -21.36
CA ASN A 12 -1.84 13.21 -20.23
C ASN A 12 -2.81 12.91 -19.09
N LEU A 13 -4.07 12.61 -19.42
CA LEU A 13 -5.08 12.22 -18.43
C LEU A 13 -4.68 10.91 -17.73
N ALA A 14 -4.30 9.89 -18.49
CA ALA A 14 -3.86 8.59 -17.95
C ALA A 14 -2.63 8.75 -17.04
N THR A 15 -1.66 9.57 -17.46
CA THR A 15 -0.47 9.86 -16.65
C THR A 15 -0.83 10.54 -15.34
N THR A 16 -1.79 11.45 -15.35
CA THR A 16 -2.28 12.16 -14.15
C THR A 16 -2.98 11.20 -13.19
N PHE A 17 -3.85 10.32 -13.69
CA PHE A 17 -4.49 9.28 -12.88
C PHE A 17 -3.46 8.35 -12.24
N ILE A 18 -2.46 7.91 -13.00
CA ILE A 18 -1.39 7.07 -12.47
C ILE A 18 -0.66 7.77 -11.32
N VAL A 19 -0.36 9.06 -11.46
CA VAL A 19 0.29 9.84 -10.38
C VAL A 19 -0.61 9.93 -9.14
N ILE A 20 -1.91 10.16 -9.31
CA ILE A 20 -2.86 10.17 -8.18
C ILE A 20 -2.84 8.83 -7.44
N PHE A 21 -2.92 7.72 -8.18
CA PHE A 21 -2.86 6.38 -7.58
C PHE A 21 -1.51 6.07 -6.93
N GLN A 22 -0.40 6.59 -7.46
CA GLN A 22 0.92 6.47 -6.83
C GLN A 22 0.98 7.22 -5.49
N VAL A 23 0.40 8.41 -5.40
CA VAL A 23 0.33 9.15 -4.13
C VAL A 23 -0.52 8.39 -3.12
N LEU A 24 -1.66 7.84 -3.53
CA LEU A 24 -2.50 7.00 -2.66
C LEU A 24 -1.76 5.75 -2.18
N ALA A 25 -1.01 5.08 -3.06
CA ALA A 25 -0.17 3.94 -2.70
C ALA A 25 0.92 4.33 -1.69
N ALA A 26 1.57 5.48 -1.86
CA ALA A 26 2.55 6.00 -0.91
C ALA A 26 1.93 6.28 0.47
N LEU A 27 0.73 6.86 0.51
CA LEU A 27 0.00 7.08 1.76
C LEU A 27 -0.35 5.77 2.46
N LEU A 28 -0.78 4.74 1.71
CA LEU A 28 -1.04 3.41 2.26
C LEU A 28 0.21 2.76 2.84
N ILE A 29 1.38 2.91 2.18
CA ILE A 29 2.65 2.44 2.73
C ILE A 29 2.96 3.13 4.06
N CYS A 30 2.86 4.46 4.11
CA CYS A 30 3.08 5.22 5.34
C CYS A 30 2.13 4.79 6.46
N LEU A 31 0.85 4.58 6.13
CA LEU A 31 -0.16 4.14 7.09
C LEU A 31 0.15 2.73 7.61
N SER A 32 0.52 1.79 6.74
CA SER A 32 0.95 0.44 7.16
C SER A 32 2.17 0.48 8.08
N ILE A 33 3.19 1.28 7.76
CA ILE A 33 4.38 1.44 8.62
C ILE A 33 3.98 2.02 9.99
N TYR A 34 3.11 3.02 10.00
CA TYR A 34 2.62 3.63 11.24
C TYR A 34 1.84 2.61 12.11
N LEU A 35 0.98 1.80 11.51
CA LEU A 35 0.25 0.76 12.24
C LEU A 35 1.19 -0.33 12.78
N ILE A 36 2.21 -0.74 12.02
CA ILE A 36 3.24 -1.67 12.51
C ILE A 36 3.99 -1.06 13.70
N TYR A 37 4.34 0.22 13.62
CA TYR A 37 5.02 0.93 14.71
C TYR A 37 4.16 1.01 15.99
N LEU A 38 2.87 1.35 15.86
CA LEU A 38 1.93 1.32 16.98
C LEU A 38 1.76 -0.08 17.58
N SER A 39 1.73 -1.11 16.71
CA SER A 39 1.70 -2.51 17.15
C SER A 39 2.96 -2.91 17.91
N TYR A 40 4.14 -2.49 17.45
CA TYR A 40 5.42 -2.72 18.12
C TYR A 40 5.46 -2.10 19.54
N LEU A 41 4.93 -0.88 19.69
CA LEU A 41 4.82 -0.21 20.98
C LEU A 41 3.72 -0.81 21.89
N ASN A 42 2.99 -1.83 21.45
CA ASN A 42 1.82 -2.41 22.12
C ASN A 42 0.72 -1.36 22.44
N LEU A 43 0.66 -0.27 21.68
CA LEU A 43 -0.34 0.80 21.85
C LEU A 43 -1.67 0.49 21.14
N MET A 44 -1.79 -0.68 20.51
CA MET A 44 -3.04 -1.21 19.97
C MET A 44 -3.78 -2.10 20.99
N THR A 45 -4.07 -1.55 22.16
CA THR A 45 -4.70 -2.26 23.27
C THR A 45 -6.09 -2.84 22.90
N ASP A 46 -6.85 -2.13 22.06
CA ASP A 46 -8.19 -2.58 21.61
C ASP A 46 -8.15 -3.76 20.62
N TRP A 47 -7.07 -3.90 19.85
CA TRP A 47 -6.91 -5.03 18.93
C TRP A 47 -6.59 -6.33 19.69
N LYS A 48 -5.83 -6.24 20.79
CA LYS A 48 -5.57 -7.38 21.68
C LYS A 48 -6.88 -7.98 22.19
N VAL A 49 -7.80 -7.12 22.64
CA VAL A 49 -9.11 -7.53 23.16
C VAL A 49 -10.00 -8.14 22.06
N SER A 50 -10.05 -7.55 20.84
CA SER A 50 -10.95 -8.08 19.78
C SER A 50 -10.49 -9.42 19.19
N VAL A 51 -9.18 -9.69 19.16
CA VAL A 51 -8.60 -10.94 18.65
C VAL A 51 -8.69 -12.07 19.68
N GLU A 52 -8.42 -11.80 20.97
CA GLU A 52 -8.56 -12.78 22.04
C GLU A 52 -10.00 -13.30 22.21
N PHE A 53 -11.00 -12.46 21.92
CA PHE A 53 -12.41 -12.86 22.00
C PHE A 53 -12.92 -13.61 20.76
N SER A 54 -12.29 -13.47 19.59
CA SER A 54 -12.79 -14.06 18.34
C SER A 54 -12.18 -15.42 17.99
N PHE A 55 -10.97 -15.72 18.47
CA PHE A 55 -10.26 -16.95 18.16
C PHE A 55 -9.81 -17.63 19.44
N PHE A 56 -10.67 -18.51 19.97
CA PHE A 56 -10.40 -19.52 21.01
C PHE A 56 -8.95 -19.57 21.52
N HIS A 57 -8.75 -19.15 22.77
CA HIS A 57 -7.66 -19.39 23.75
C HIS A 57 -6.47 -20.33 23.41
N PHE A 58 -5.87 -20.26 22.21
CA PHE A 58 -4.74 -21.12 21.84
C PHE A 58 -3.83 -20.45 20.80
N THR A 59 -3.16 -19.37 21.21
CA THR A 59 -1.91 -18.96 20.57
C THR A 59 -0.91 -18.50 21.63
N PRO A 60 0.31 -19.07 21.70
CA PRO A 60 1.34 -18.57 22.61
C PRO A 60 1.64 -17.10 22.27
N GLU A 61 1.78 -16.26 23.31
CA GLU A 61 1.83 -14.78 23.20
C GLU A 61 2.82 -14.22 22.16
N GLU A 62 3.90 -14.94 21.88
CA GLU A 62 4.90 -14.54 20.89
C GLU A 62 4.43 -14.69 19.44
N ASN A 63 3.64 -15.73 19.15
CA ASN A 63 3.19 -16.04 17.80
C ASN A 63 2.11 -15.04 17.33
N GLU A 64 1.31 -14.52 18.26
CA GLU A 64 0.30 -13.51 17.96
C GLU A 64 0.89 -12.18 17.51
N LYS A 65 2.00 -11.74 18.12
CA LYS A 65 2.64 -10.47 17.74
C LYS A 65 3.19 -10.55 16.32
N PHE A 66 3.86 -11.65 16.00
CA PHE A 66 4.37 -11.91 14.65
C PHE A 66 3.25 -11.93 13.61
N LEU A 67 2.16 -12.64 13.90
CA LEU A 67 1.03 -12.78 12.97
C LEU A 67 0.26 -11.45 12.79
N LYS A 68 0.10 -10.66 13.86
CA LYS A 68 -0.47 -9.29 13.80
C LYS A 68 0.38 -8.37 12.92
N MET A 69 1.70 -8.37 13.10
CA MET A 69 2.62 -7.58 12.26
C MET A 69 2.58 -8.02 10.80
N LEU A 70 2.51 -9.33 10.54
CA LEU A 70 2.44 -9.88 9.19
C LEU A 70 1.17 -9.44 8.47
N ILE A 71 0.00 -9.55 9.11
CA ILE A 71 -1.28 -9.07 8.56
C ILE A 71 -1.26 -7.55 8.32
N LEU A 72 -0.70 -6.76 9.24
CA LEU A 72 -0.60 -5.31 9.10
C LEU A 72 0.35 -4.88 7.98
N SER A 73 1.35 -5.71 7.66
CA SER A 73 2.34 -5.44 6.60
C SER A 73 1.84 -5.73 5.18
N LEU A 74 0.90 -6.67 5.02
CA LEU A 74 0.33 -7.09 3.74
C LEU A 74 -0.17 -5.92 2.86
N PRO A 75 -1.01 -4.99 3.36
CA PRO A 75 -1.45 -3.84 2.56
C PRO A 75 -0.30 -2.92 2.17
N GLY A 76 0.72 -2.78 3.02
CA GLY A 76 1.91 -1.98 2.74
C GLY A 76 2.75 -2.58 1.61
N VAL A 77 2.99 -3.89 1.64
CA VAL A 77 3.72 -4.62 0.58
C VAL A 77 2.94 -4.55 -0.74
N GLY A 78 1.62 -4.77 -0.70
CA GLY A 78 0.76 -4.65 -1.89
C GLY A 78 0.80 -3.25 -2.51
N ALA A 79 0.75 -2.20 -1.67
CA ALA A 79 0.87 -0.82 -2.11
C ALA A 79 2.25 -0.52 -2.73
N LEU A 80 3.32 -1.10 -2.16
CA LEU A 80 4.69 -0.98 -2.68
C LEU A 80 4.83 -1.58 -4.08
N ILE A 81 4.31 -2.80 -4.29
CA ILE A 81 4.29 -3.45 -5.61
C ILE A 81 3.48 -2.60 -6.60
N THR A 82 2.29 -2.18 -6.19
CA THR A 82 1.39 -1.35 -7.03
C THR A 82 2.05 -0.04 -7.44
N PHE A 83 2.77 0.61 -6.53
CA PHE A 83 3.50 1.85 -6.80
C PHE A 83 4.53 1.69 -7.93
N PHE A 84 5.31 0.60 -7.91
CA PHE A 84 6.28 0.30 -8.95
C PHE A 84 5.63 -0.09 -10.28
N VAL A 85 4.55 -0.88 -10.25
CA VAL A 85 3.79 -1.25 -11.47
C VAL A 85 3.20 -0.01 -12.14
N LEU A 86 2.61 0.90 -11.36
CA LEU A 86 2.12 2.19 -11.84
C LEU A 86 3.25 3.04 -12.44
N GLY A 87 4.43 3.04 -11.82
CA GLY A 87 5.60 3.73 -12.36
C GLY A 87 6.10 3.14 -13.67
N TYR A 88 6.02 1.82 -13.83
CA TYR A 88 6.31 1.15 -15.09
C TYR A 88 5.28 1.52 -16.18
N LEU A 89 3.98 1.44 -15.86
CA LEU A 89 2.89 1.80 -16.79
C LEU A 89 3.03 3.24 -17.29
N LYS A 90 3.36 4.19 -16.40
CA LYS A 90 3.64 5.58 -16.78
C LYS A 90 4.75 5.68 -17.83
N LYS A 91 5.85 4.94 -17.65
CA LYS A 91 6.96 4.94 -18.62
C LYS A 91 6.57 4.33 -19.96
N VAL A 92 5.69 3.34 -19.97
CA VAL A 92 5.19 2.72 -21.22
C VAL A 92 4.30 3.70 -21.98
N ILE A 93 3.34 4.32 -21.31
CA ILE A 93 2.40 5.30 -21.92
C ILE A 93 3.13 6.53 -22.48
N GLN A 94 4.24 6.94 -21.86
CA GLN A 94 5.06 8.07 -22.33
C GLN A 94 5.96 7.71 -23.53
N LYS A 95 6.23 6.43 -23.78
CA LYS A 95 7.05 5.96 -24.90
C LYS A 95 6.25 5.70 -26.16
N GLU A 96 5.00 5.26 -26.01
CA GLU A 96 4.02 5.19 -27.10
C GLU A 96 3.61 6.59 -27.55
#